data_AF-A0A7D8ENA3-F1
#
_entry.id   AF-A0A7D8ENA3-F1
#
_cell.length_a   1.000
_cell.length_b   1.000
_cell.length_c   1.000
_cell.angle_alpha   90.00
_cell.angle_beta   90.00
_cell.angle_gamma   90.00
#
_symmetry.space_group_name_H-M   'P 1'
#
loop_
_entity.id
_entity.type
_entity.pdbx_description
1 polymer ?
#
loop_
_entity_poly.entity_id
_entity_poly.type
_entity_poly.pdbx_seq_one_letter_code
_entity_poly.pdbx_strand_id
1 'polypeptide(L)'
;MTEQTYYWLFFLLCLLTGMCAGSFMNVVIYRLPLMIFRTGDGDGRFSLAWPPSHCPVCHHRIRFYDNIPVMSWLVLRGKCRRCRTRISAVYPLTEAITGLWFAVVYLCLAGPVNTLLTISGAAVLLPPPGAVLSAVLYYCD
;
A
#
# COMPACT_ATOMS: atom_id res chain seq x y z
N MET A 1 27.93 -1.48 -2.35
CA MET A 1 26.82 -0.70 -2.96
C MET A 1 25.61 -1.58 -3.29
N THR A 2 25.79 -2.83 -3.73
CA THR A 2 24.70 -3.76 -4.09
C THR A 2 23.75 -4.06 -2.93
N GLU A 3 24.29 -4.30 -1.75
CA GLU A 3 23.51 -4.82 -0.63
C GLU A 3 22.59 -3.81 0.04
N GLN A 4 23.09 -2.58 0.24
CA GLN A 4 22.24 -1.47 0.65
C GLN A 4 21.13 -1.21 -0.37
N THR A 5 21.40 -1.42 -1.66
CA THR A 5 20.42 -1.23 -2.74
C THR A 5 19.33 -2.30 -2.65
N TYR A 6 19.66 -3.56 -2.35
CA TYR A 6 18.67 -4.62 -2.16
C TYR A 6 17.74 -4.34 -0.97
N TYR A 7 18.26 -3.90 0.18
CA TYR A 7 17.42 -3.55 1.34
C TYR A 7 16.40 -2.45 1.01
N TRP A 8 16.85 -1.38 0.37
CA TRP A 8 15.94 -0.30 -0.05
C TRP A 8 14.93 -0.76 -1.10
N LEU A 9 15.35 -1.60 -2.04
CA LEU A 9 14.46 -2.16 -3.05
C LEU A 9 13.35 -3.02 -2.41
N PHE A 10 13.71 -3.94 -1.52
CA PHE A 10 12.75 -4.77 -0.80
C PHE A 10 11.82 -3.94 0.08
N PHE A 11 12.35 -2.96 0.80
CA PHE A 11 11.54 -2.02 1.59
C PHE A 11 10.48 -1.31 0.73
N LEU A 12 10.88 -0.76 -0.43
CA LEU A 12 9.97 -0.10 -1.35
C LEU A 12 8.93 -1.07 -1.92
N LEU A 13 9.32 -2.29 -2.26
CA LEU A 13 8.40 -3.32 -2.75
C LEU A 13 7.35 -3.70 -1.70
N CYS A 14 7.76 -3.87 -0.43
CA CYS A 14 6.84 -4.14 0.68
C CYS A 14 5.86 -2.97 0.89
N LEU A 15 6.37 -1.74 0.90
CA LEU A 15 5.57 -0.52 1.03
C LEU A 15 4.52 -0.40 -0.09
N LEU A 16 4.95 -0.53 -1.35
CA LEU A 16 4.08 -0.45 -2.52
C LEU A 16 3.02 -1.56 -2.50
N THR A 17 3.41 -2.79 -2.19
CA THR A 17 2.50 -3.93 -2.10
C THR A 17 1.46 -3.71 -0.99
N GLY A 18 1.88 -3.20 0.17
CA GLY A 18 0.96 -2.86 1.27
C GLY A 18 -0.02 -1.76 0.88
N MET A 19 0.42 -0.72 0.16
CA MET A 19 -0.50 0.32 -0.35
C MET A 19 -1.51 -0.23 -1.36
N CYS A 20 -1.07 -1.12 -2.27
CA CYS A 20 -1.97 -1.81 -3.20
C CYS A 20 -2.98 -2.70 -2.46
N ALA A 21 -2.53 -3.44 -1.44
CA ALA A 21 -3.40 -4.26 -0.60
C ALA A 21 -4.45 -3.41 0.13
N GLY A 22 -4.04 -2.28 0.72
CA GLY A 22 -4.95 -1.33 1.37
C GLY A 22 -6.00 -0.76 0.39
N SER A 23 -5.59 -0.46 -0.85
CA SER A 23 -6.51 0.03 -1.88
C SER A 23 -7.53 -1.03 -2.29
N PHE A 24 -7.12 -2.29 -2.41
CA PHE A 24 -8.02 -3.41 -2.65
C PHE A 24 -8.99 -3.63 -1.47
N MET A 25 -8.51 -3.54 -0.22
CA MET A 25 -9.36 -3.64 0.96
C MET A 25 -10.44 -2.56 0.99
N ASN A 26 -10.14 -1.32 0.58
CA ASN A 26 -11.14 -0.26 0.45
C ASN A 26 -12.28 -0.65 -0.52
N VAL A 27 -11.95 -1.33 -1.63
CA VAL A 27 -12.95 -1.83 -2.59
C VAL A 27 -13.78 -2.95 -1.96
N VAL A 28 -13.16 -3.90 -1.27
CA VAL A 28 -13.84 -5.03 -0.62
C VAL A 28 -14.79 -4.54 0.47
N ILE A 29 -14.32 -3.69 1.40
CA ILE A 29 -15.11 -3.17 2.51
C ILE A 29 -16.36 -2.43 2.02
N TYR A 30 -16.22 -1.67 0.92
CA TYR A 30 -17.35 -0.93 0.36
C TYR A 30 -18.32 -1.83 -0.43
N ARG A 31 -17.82 -2.76 -1.25
CA ARG A 31 -18.65 -3.52 -2.21
C ARG A 31 -19.17 -4.84 -1.67
N LEU A 32 -18.45 -5.52 -0.79
CA LEU A 32 -18.82 -6.83 -0.27
C LEU A 32 -20.15 -6.82 0.50
N PRO A 33 -20.42 -5.85 1.42
CA PRO A 33 -21.72 -5.78 2.08
C PRO A 33 -22.87 -5.57 1.08
N LEU A 34 -22.63 -4.77 0.05
CA LEU A 34 -23.63 -4.50 -0.99
C LEU A 34 -23.99 -5.78 -1.77
N MET A 35 -23.04 -6.69 -2.01
CA MET A 35 -23.32 -7.98 -2.67
C MET A 35 -24.09 -8.94 -1.76
N ILE A 36 -23.71 -9.00 -0.48
CA ILE A 36 -24.31 -9.93 0.48
C ILE A 36 -25.76 -9.53 0.78
N PHE A 37 -26.03 -8.24 0.99
CA PHE A 37 -27.36 -7.76 1.40
C PHE A 37 -28.30 -7.43 0.23
N ARG A 38 -27.80 -7.31 -1.02
CA ARG A 38 -28.65 -7.06 -2.21
C ARG A 38 -29.05 -8.34 -2.98
N THR A 39 -29.05 -9.49 -2.32
CA THR A 39 -29.35 -10.81 -2.91
C THR A 39 -30.78 -10.99 -3.47
N GLY A 40 -31.59 -9.93 -3.56
CA GLY A 40 -32.91 -9.93 -4.20
C GLY A 40 -32.96 -9.30 -5.61
N ASP A 41 -32.02 -8.43 -5.95
CA ASP A 41 -31.97 -7.79 -7.26
C ASP A 41 -31.04 -8.61 -8.15
N GLY A 42 -31.62 -9.45 -9.02
CA GLY A 42 -30.94 -10.41 -9.91
C GLY A 42 -30.04 -9.80 -11.00
N ASP A 43 -29.38 -8.67 -10.72
CA ASP A 43 -28.47 -8.02 -11.64
C ASP A 43 -27.11 -8.73 -11.57
N GLY A 44 -26.97 -9.82 -12.32
CA GLY A 44 -25.78 -10.69 -12.40
C GLY A 44 -24.49 -10.01 -12.89
N ARG A 45 -24.43 -8.67 -12.88
CA ARG A 45 -23.32 -7.83 -13.33
C ARG A 45 -22.61 -7.08 -12.20
N PHE A 46 -23.12 -7.09 -10.97
CA PHE A 46 -22.47 -6.42 -9.83
C PHE A 46 -21.37 -7.33 -9.25
N SER A 47 -20.10 -6.99 -9.51
CA SER A 47 -18.92 -7.75 -9.07
C SER A 47 -17.92 -6.86 -8.34
N LEU A 48 -16.86 -7.44 -7.77
CA LEU A 48 -15.84 -6.62 -7.08
C LEU A 48 -15.18 -5.63 -8.03
N ALA A 49 -14.98 -6.01 -9.29
CA ALA A 49 -14.35 -5.17 -10.31
C ALA A 49 -15.35 -4.30 -11.09
N TRP A 50 -16.64 -4.66 -11.11
CA TRP A 50 -17.65 -4.00 -11.94
C TRP A 50 -18.89 -3.56 -11.13
N PRO A 51 -19.38 -2.33 -11.27
CA PRO A 51 -18.95 -1.25 -12.18
C PRO A 51 -17.61 -0.58 -11.77
N PRO A 52 -16.96 0.19 -12.66
CA PRO A 52 -15.72 0.88 -12.31
C PRO A 52 -15.93 1.94 -11.22
N SER A 53 -14.85 2.50 -10.68
CA SER A 53 -14.94 3.60 -9.71
C SER A 53 -15.54 4.85 -10.35
N HIS A 54 -16.51 5.49 -9.69
CA HIS A 54 -17.16 6.72 -10.15
C HIS A 54 -17.29 7.71 -8.99
N CYS A 55 -17.34 9.00 -9.32
CA CYS A 55 -17.64 10.02 -8.32
C CYS A 55 -19.10 9.91 -7.85
N PRO A 56 -19.39 9.96 -6.54
CA PRO A 56 -20.76 9.84 -6.03
C PRO A 56 -21.64 11.07 -6.35
N VAL A 57 -21.04 12.22 -6.72
CA VAL A 57 -21.78 13.46 -6.98
C VAL A 57 -22.02 13.67 -8.47
N CYS A 58 -20.97 13.54 -9.30
CA CYS A 58 -21.08 13.82 -10.74
C CYS A 58 -21.19 12.57 -11.60
N HIS A 59 -21.14 11.37 -11.00
CA HIS A 59 -21.16 10.07 -11.68
C HIS A 59 -20.12 9.91 -12.79
N HIS A 60 -19.11 10.79 -12.85
CA HIS A 60 -18.04 10.68 -13.82
C HIS A 60 -17.15 9.49 -13.46
N ARG A 61 -16.80 8.71 -14.47
CA ARG A 61 -15.88 7.57 -14.35
C ARG A 61 -14.51 8.05 -13.93
N ILE A 62 -13.98 7.46 -12.85
CA ILE A 62 -12.64 7.73 -12.36
C ILE A 62 -11.65 6.98 -13.26
N ARG A 63 -10.65 7.70 -13.77
CA ARG A 63 -9.62 7.12 -14.64
C ARG A 63 -8.69 6.23 -13.80
N PHE A 64 -8.04 5.25 -14.42
CA PHE A 64 -7.21 4.28 -13.70
C PHE A 64 -6.11 4.95 -12.86
N TYR A 65 -5.48 6.02 -13.37
CA TYR A 65 -4.44 6.77 -12.64
C TYR A 65 -4.98 7.61 -11.47
N ASP A 66 -6.27 7.93 -11.49
CA ASP A 66 -6.93 8.58 -10.35
C ASP A 66 -7.22 7.56 -9.21
N ASN A 67 -7.02 6.26 -9.46
CA ASN A 67 -7.05 5.19 -8.46
C ASN A 67 -5.65 4.75 -7.98
N ILE A 68 -4.57 5.48 -8.30
CA ILE A 68 -3.23 5.16 -7.78
C ILE A 68 -3.21 5.46 -6.27
N PRO A 69 -2.89 4.48 -5.40
CA PRO A 69 -2.98 4.65 -3.95
C PRO A 69 -2.21 5.87 -3.46
N VAL A 70 -2.81 6.66 -2.57
CA VAL A 70 -2.28 7.90 -1.94
C VAL A 70 -1.92 9.03 -2.92
N MET A 71 -1.16 8.74 -3.97
CA MET A 71 -0.60 9.67 -4.95
C MET A 71 -1.69 10.42 -5.71
N SER A 72 -2.74 9.73 -6.16
CA SER A 72 -3.81 10.40 -6.91
C SER A 72 -4.53 11.43 -6.04
N TRP A 73 -4.78 11.11 -4.76
CA TRP A 73 -5.42 11.99 -3.80
C TRP A 73 -4.56 13.23 -3.51
N LEU A 74 -3.25 13.05 -3.34
CA LEU A 74 -2.30 14.16 -3.13
C LEU A 74 -2.27 15.12 -4.33
N VAL A 75 -2.15 14.59 -5.54
CA VAL A 75 -2.14 15.39 -6.79
C VAL A 75 -3.46 16.14 -6.97
N LEU A 76 -4.58 15.49 -6.67
CA LEU A 76 -5.92 16.09 -6.75
C LEU A 76 -6.27 16.97 -5.55
N ARG A 77 -5.41 17.03 -4.53
CA ARG A 77 -5.62 17.73 -3.24
C ARG A 77 -6.95 17.35 -2.57
N GLY A 78 -7.25 16.05 -2.60
CA GLY A 78 -8.48 15.48 -2.05
C GLY A 78 -9.77 15.96 -2.70
N LYS A 79 -9.75 16.33 -3.98
CA LYS A 79 -10.94 16.80 -4.72
C LYS A 79 -11.15 16.00 -6.00
N CYS A 80 -12.41 15.78 -6.40
CA CYS A 80 -12.71 15.20 -7.70
C CYS A 80 -12.17 16.10 -8.82
N ARG A 81 -11.56 15.50 -9.85
CA ARG A 81 -11.00 16.18 -11.03
C ARG A 81 -12.03 17.04 -11.77
N ARG A 82 -13.30 16.62 -11.80
CA ARG A 82 -14.36 17.26 -12.59
C ARG A 82 -15.25 18.20 -11.76
N CYS A 83 -15.88 17.69 -10.69
CA CYS A 83 -16.81 18.47 -9.88
C CYS A 83 -16.18 19.14 -8.65
N ARG A 84 -14.89 18.91 -8.37
CA ARG A 84 -14.17 19.46 -7.20
C ARG A 84 -14.74 19.11 -5.83
N THR A 85 -15.75 18.23 -5.74
CA THR A 85 -16.22 17.64 -4.48
C THR A 85 -15.08 17.01 -3.72
N ARG A 86 -15.07 17.16 -2.38
CA ARG A 86 -14.06 16.57 -1.51
C ARG A 86 -14.18 15.04 -1.49
N ILE A 87 -13.03 14.37 -1.62
CA ILE A 87 -12.88 12.92 -1.45
C ILE A 87 -12.36 12.69 -0.04
N SER A 88 -13.04 11.82 0.72
CA SER A 88 -12.66 11.52 2.11
C SER A 88 -11.19 11.11 2.22
N ALA A 89 -10.49 11.62 3.23
CA ALA A 89 -9.11 11.27 3.53
C ALA A 89 -8.97 9.86 4.13
N VAL A 90 -10.09 9.22 4.51
CA VAL A 90 -10.09 7.84 5.04
C VAL A 90 -9.46 6.86 4.05
N TYR A 91 -9.75 7.02 2.75
CA TYR A 91 -9.25 6.12 1.70
C TYR A 91 -7.73 6.18 1.51
N PRO A 92 -7.09 7.35 1.27
CA PRO A 92 -5.63 7.41 1.20
C PRO A 92 -4.97 7.09 2.56
N LEU A 93 -5.66 7.34 3.68
CA LEU A 93 -5.11 7.02 4.99
C LEU A 93 -5.03 5.51 5.22
N THR A 94 -6.07 4.73 4.86
CA THR A 94 -6.02 3.27 4.97
C THR A 94 -4.95 2.67 4.07
N GLU A 95 -4.80 3.19 2.84
CA GLU A 95 -3.72 2.78 1.93
C GLU A 95 -2.33 3.05 2.52
N ALA A 96 -2.11 4.25 3.07
CA ALA A 96 -0.86 4.62 3.70
C ALA A 96 -0.57 3.77 4.94
N ILE A 97 -1.56 3.53 5.80
CA ILE A 97 -1.41 2.71 7.01
C ILE A 97 -1.07 1.27 6.63
N THR A 98 -1.73 0.65 5.64
CA THR A 98 -1.42 -0.72 5.22
C THR A 98 -0.03 -0.80 4.58
N GLY A 99 0.35 0.20 3.76
CA GLY A 99 1.71 0.33 3.24
C GLY A 99 2.77 0.39 4.34
N LEU A 100 2.57 1.32 5.29
CA LEU A 100 3.46 1.50 6.44
C LEU A 100 3.52 0.23 7.30
N TRP A 101 2.40 -0.46 7.50
CA TRP A 101 2.38 -1.72 8.24
C TRP A 101 3.27 -2.79 7.59
N PHE A 102 3.18 -2.95 6.26
CA PHE A 102 4.04 -3.89 5.54
C PHE A 102 5.52 -3.52 5.64
N ALA A 103 5.83 -2.22 5.53
CA ALA A 103 7.19 -1.71 5.72
C ALA A 103 7.71 -1.95 7.15
N VAL A 104 6.89 -1.70 8.18
CA VAL A 104 7.24 -1.95 9.59
C VAL A 104 7.47 -3.44 9.84
N VAL A 105 6.56 -4.30 9.36
CA VAL A 105 6.72 -5.76 9.48
C VAL A 105 8.02 -6.22 8.80
N TYR A 106 8.33 -5.69 7.62
CA TYR A 106 9.62 -5.96 6.97
C TYR A 106 10.79 -5.53 7.84
N LEU A 107 10.78 -4.33 8.43
CA LEU A 107 11.87 -3.89 9.32
C LEU A 107 11.99 -4.77 10.58
N CYS A 108 10.87 -5.16 11.18
CA CYS A 108 10.84 -6.02 12.37
C CYS A 108 11.31 -7.44 12.07
N LEU A 109 11.05 -7.98 10.87
CA LEU A 109 11.44 -9.34 10.48
C LEU A 109 12.82 -9.39 9.80
N ALA A 110 13.20 -8.37 9.04
CA ALA A 110 14.52 -8.30 8.42
C ALA A 110 15.64 -8.26 9.48
N GLY A 111 15.39 -7.69 10.66
CA GLY A 111 16.31 -7.78 11.80
C GLY A 111 16.71 -9.23 12.16
N PRO A 112 15.77 -10.12 12.50
CA PRO A 112 16.05 -11.53 12.84
C PRO A 112 16.22 -12.49 11.64
N VAL A 113 15.74 -12.17 10.45
CA VAL A 113 15.89 -13.04 9.26
C VAL A 113 17.23 -12.81 8.55
N ASN A 114 17.77 -11.59 8.60
CA ASN A 114 19.13 -11.31 8.14
C ASN A 114 20.18 -12.07 8.95
N THR A 115 19.96 -12.31 10.26
CA THR A 115 20.87 -13.11 11.10
C THR A 115 20.82 -14.60 10.74
N LEU A 116 19.63 -15.15 10.46
CA LEU A 116 19.50 -16.55 10.01
C LEU A 116 20.09 -16.80 8.61
N LEU A 117 19.92 -15.85 7.67
CA LEU A 117 20.50 -15.92 6.32
C LEU A 117 22.02 -15.69 6.30
N THR A 118 22.58 -14.92 7.25
CA THR A 118 24.04 -14.81 7.42
C THR A 118 24.64 -16.05 8.06
N ILE A 119 23.92 -16.75 8.95
CA ILE A 119 24.37 -18.02 9.55
C ILE A 119 24.36 -19.17 8.53
N SER A 120 23.46 -19.15 7.53
CA SER A 120 23.34 -20.23 6.52
C SER A 120 24.40 -20.20 5.39
N GLY A 121 25.47 -19.42 5.53
CA GLY A 121 26.61 -19.45 4.60
C GLY A 121 26.45 -18.64 3.31
N ALA A 122 25.41 -17.82 3.17
CA ALA A 122 25.34 -16.79 2.12
C ALA A 122 26.16 -15.52 2.48
N ALA A 123 26.93 -15.58 3.56
CA ALA A 123 27.70 -14.48 4.15
C ALA A 123 28.97 -14.06 3.37
N VAL A 124 29.22 -14.60 2.18
CA VAL A 124 30.37 -14.18 1.35
C VAL A 124 30.06 -12.93 0.51
N LEU A 125 28.78 -12.53 0.39
CA LEU A 125 28.37 -11.43 -0.50
C LEU A 125 27.79 -10.18 0.19
N LEU A 126 27.62 -10.19 1.52
CA LEU A 126 26.90 -9.14 2.27
C LEU A 126 27.78 -8.40 3.29
N PRO A 127 27.71 -7.04 3.42
CA PRO A 127 28.71 -6.22 4.08
C PRO A 127 28.62 -6.36 5.61
N PRO A 128 29.73 -6.08 6.30
CA PRO A 128 29.88 -6.40 7.71
C PRO A 128 28.88 -5.65 8.62
N PRO A 129 28.49 -6.28 9.74
CA PRO A 129 27.46 -5.82 10.68
C PRO A 129 27.75 -4.47 11.38
N GLY A 130 28.91 -3.85 11.13
CA GLY A 130 29.30 -2.57 11.73
C GLY A 130 28.45 -1.37 11.27
N ALA A 131 27.85 -1.42 10.08
CA ALA A 131 27.06 -0.28 9.55
C ALA A 131 25.66 -0.15 10.18
N VAL A 132 25.09 -1.27 10.66
CA VAL A 132 23.75 -1.30 11.27
C VAL A 132 23.79 -0.71 12.67
N LEU A 133 24.89 -0.94 13.42
CA LEU A 133 25.05 -0.38 14.77
C LEU A 133 25.20 1.15 14.72
N SER A 134 25.92 1.69 13.72
CA SER A 134 26.03 3.13 13.52
C SER A 134 24.72 3.79 13.06
N ALA A 135 23.90 3.11 12.24
CA ALA A 135 22.63 3.68 11.76
C ALA A 135 21.53 3.71 12.84
N VAL A 136 21.54 2.74 13.77
CA VAL A 136 20.61 2.71 14.90
C VAL A 136 21.04 3.68 16.00
N LEU A 137 22.34 3.83 16.26
CA LEU A 137 22.83 4.82 17.23
C LEU A 137 22.66 6.27 16.72
N TYR A 138 22.68 6.52 15.41
CA TYR A 138 22.48 7.87 14.85
C TYR A 138 21.00 8.31 14.75
N TYR A 139 20.04 7.41 14.96
CA TYR A 139 18.60 7.73 14.89
C TYR A 139 17.91 7.81 16.27
N CYS A 140 18.64 7.49 17.34
CA CYS A 140 18.15 7.54 18.72
C CYS A 140 18.82 8.63 19.58
N ASP A 141 19.65 9.50 18.98
CA ASP A 141 20.09 10.78 19.57
C ASP A 141 19.45 11.96 18.80
#